data_AF-W4KAR8-F1
#
_entry.id   AF-W4KAR8-F1
#
_cell.length_a   1.000
_cell.length_b   1.000
_cell.length_c   1.000
_cell.angle_alpha   90.00
_cell.angle_beta   90.00
_cell.angle_gamma   90.00
#
_symmetry.space_group_name_H-M   'P 1'
#
loop_
_entity.id
_entity.type
_entity.pdbx_description
1 polymer ?
#
loop_
_entity_poly.entity_id
_entity_poly.type
_entity_poly.pdbx_seq_one_letter_code
_entity_poly.pdbx_strand_id
1 'polypeptide(L)' 'ILTDFVTNLPKSKRFDLINVVVDQGLSKGIVITLCKKIIMVEEMTTLFQNNIFNQYRLPTKIVSDHGP' A
#
# COMPACT_ATOMS: atom_id res chain seq x y z
N ILE A 1 3.13 7.97 -7.40
CA ILE A 1 3.04 7.50 -6.01
C ILE A 1 4.23 6.59 -5.70
N LEU A 2 4.70 6.63 -4.46
CA LEU A 2 5.66 5.68 -3.91
C LEU A 2 4.90 4.75 -2.96
N THR A 3 5.19 3.46 -3.00
CA THR A 3 4.60 2.47 -2.10
C THR A 3 5.70 1.64 -1.44
N ASP A 4 5.48 1.28 -0.18
CA ASP A 4 6.40 0.43 0.59
C ASP A 4 5.65 -0.31 1.71
N PHE A 5 6.20 -1.42 2.18
CA PHE A 5 5.65 -2.21 3.28
C PHE A 5 6.49 -2.09 4.55
N VAL A 6 5.84 -1.66 5.62
CA VAL A 6 6.38 -1.82 6.97
C VAL A 6 6.11 -3.24 7.42
N THR A 7 7.19 -4.01 7.63
CA THR A 7 7.14 -5.43 7.98
C THR A 7 7.58 -5.71 9.41
N ASN A 8 7.49 -6.98 9.85
CA ASN A 8 7.91 -7.45 11.17
C ASN A 8 7.19 -6.76 12.34
N LEU A 9 5.94 -6.38 12.15
CA LEU A 9 5.11 -5.78 13.19
C LEU A 9 4.50 -6.85 14.10
N PRO A 10 4.25 -6.54 15.39
CA PRO A 10 3.49 -7.44 16.25
C PRO A 10 2.08 -7.63 15.69
N LYS A 11 1.63 -8.88 15.66
CA LYS A 11 0.32 -9.23 15.10
C LYS A 11 -0.81 -8.55 15.89
N SER A 12 -1.60 -7.73 15.22
CA SER A 12 -2.75 -7.01 15.80
C SER A 12 -4.01 -7.29 15.00
N LYS A 13 -5.04 -7.85 15.64
CA LYS A 13 -6.34 -8.18 15.02
C LYS A 13 -6.21 -8.89 13.65
N ARG A 14 -5.19 -9.75 13.50
CA ARG A 14 -4.83 -10.55 12.30
C ARG A 14 -3.96 -9.86 11.24
N PHE A 15 -3.54 -8.62 11.46
CA PHE A 15 -2.61 -7.88 10.59
C PHE A 15 -1.23 -7.81 11.22
N ASP A 16 -0.20 -7.88 10.39
CA ASP A 16 1.22 -7.89 10.78
C ASP A 16 2.11 -7.13 9.78
N LEU A 17 1.49 -6.50 8.77
CA LEU A 17 2.12 -5.57 7.82
C LEU A 17 1.31 -4.27 7.71
N ILE A 18 1.98 -3.20 7.29
CA ILE A 18 1.33 -1.95 6.89
C ILE A 18 1.84 -1.59 5.50
N ASN A 19 0.94 -1.41 4.52
CA ASN A 19 1.27 -0.78 3.25
C ASN A 19 1.12 0.73 3.36
N VAL A 20 2.14 1.46 2.95
CA VAL A 20 2.17 2.92 2.95
C VAL A 20 2.30 3.41 1.53
N VAL A 21 1.32 4.19 1.08
CA VAL A 21 1.36 4.86 -0.23
C VAL A 21 1.50 6.35 -0.01
N VAL A 22 2.54 6.93 -0.62
CA VAL A 22 2.85 8.35 -0.53
C VAL A 22 2.71 9.00 -1.91
N ASP A 23 1.95 10.08 -1.99
CA ASP A 23 2.00 10.96 -3.16
C ASP A 23 3.29 11.78 -3.13
N GLN A 24 4.22 11.47 -4.03
CA GLN A 24 5.47 12.22 -4.16
C GLN A 24 5.29 13.57 -4.87
N GLY A 25 4.09 13.85 -5.40
CA GLY A 25 3.74 15.11 -6.02
C GLY A 25 3.56 16.25 -5.02
N LEU A 26 2.56 17.10 -5.30
CA LEU A 26 2.35 18.34 -4.55
C LEU A 26 1.73 18.10 -3.17
N SER A 27 0.85 17.09 -3.04
CA SER A 27 0.05 16.93 -1.82
C SER A 27 0.85 16.36 -0.64
N LYS A 28 1.88 15.55 -0.93
CA LYS A 28 2.59 14.73 0.07
C LYS A 28 1.64 13.88 0.93
N GLY A 29 0.45 13.58 0.42
CA GLY A 29 -0.56 12.80 1.11
C GLY A 29 -0.12 11.36 1.32
N ILE A 30 -0.60 10.75 2.40
CA ILE A 30 -0.26 9.39 2.80
C ILE A 30 -1.54 8.57 2.94
N VAL A 31 -1.58 7.41 2.31
CA VAL A 31 -2.62 6.39 2.49
C VAL A 31 -2.00 5.18 3.19
N ILE A 32 -2.59 4.77 4.31
CA ILE A 32 -2.12 3.66 5.13
C ILE A 32 -3.14 2.53 5.07
N THR A 33 -2.70 1.34 4.69
CA THR A 33 -3.54 0.14 4.63
C THR A 33 -2.96 -0.96 5.52
N LEU A 34 -3.79 -1.54 6.39
CA LEU A 34 -3.39 -2.68 7.21
C LEU A 34 -3.38 -3.96 6.37
N CYS A 35 -2.28 -4.69 6.45
CA CYS A 35 -1.96 -5.81 5.58
C CYS A 35 -1.56 -7.05 6.39
N LYS A 36 -1.69 -8.23 5.78
CA LYS A 36 -1.24 -9.49 6.35
C LYS A 36 0.04 -9.95 5.62
N LYS A 37 0.92 -10.68 6.29
CA LYS A 37 2.21 -11.13 5.73
C LYS A 37 2.08 -12.01 4.50
N ILE A 38 1.00 -12.78 4.43
CA ILE A 38 0.60 -13.50 3.23
C ILE A 38 -0.50 -12.66 2.58
N ILE A 39 -0.13 -11.82 1.63
CA ILE A 39 -1.06 -11.15 0.72
C ILE A 39 -0.87 -11.77 -0.66
N MET A 40 -1.96 -12.31 -1.23
CA MET A 40 -1.96 -12.68 -2.63
C MET A 40 -1.90 -11.43 -3.51
N VAL A 41 -1.28 -11.53 -4.69
CA VAL A 41 -1.23 -10.44 -5.68
C VAL A 41 -2.62 -9.88 -5.99
N GLU A 42 -3.64 -10.76 -6.01
CA GLU A 42 -5.04 -10.39 -6.20
C GLU A 42 -5.58 -9.51 -5.07
N GLU A 43 -5.35 -9.91 -3.81
CA GLU A 43 -5.76 -9.12 -2.65
C GLU A 43 -5.09 -7.74 -2.65
N MET A 44 -3.80 -7.69 -3.03
CA MET A 44 -3.09 -6.43 -3.15
C MET A 44 -3.67 -5.53 -4.24
N THR A 45 -4.04 -6.13 -5.37
CA THR A 45 -4.69 -5.42 -6.48
C THR A 45 -6.02 -4.82 -6.04
N THR A 46 -6.84 -5.58 -5.32
CA THR A 46 -8.12 -5.09 -4.78
C THR A 46 -7.90 -3.96 -3.77
N LEU A 47 -6.92 -4.08 -2.88
CA LEU A 47 -6.58 -3.01 -1.92
C LEU A 47 -6.14 -1.73 -2.65
N PHE A 48 -5.30 -1.84 -3.67
CA PHE A 48 -4.86 -0.69 -4.47
C PHE A 48 -6.01 -0.05 -5.25
N GLN A 49 -6.88 -0.85 -5.87
CA GLN A 49 -8.05 -0.34 -6.58
C GLN A 49 -8.98 0.44 -5.65
N ASN A 50 -9.29 -0.13 -4.48
CA ASN A 50 -10.23 0.47 -3.54
C ASN A 50 -9.67 1.70 -2.81
N ASN A 51 -8.40 1.66 -2.40
CA ASN A 51 -7.81 2.70 -1.56
C ASN A 51 -7.12 3.79 -2.37
N ILE A 52 -6.66 3.49 -3.59
CA ILE A 52 -5.95 4.45 -4.43
C ILE A 52 -6.78 4.83 -5.64
N PHE A 53 -7.12 3.88 -6.52
CA PHE A 53 -7.66 4.23 -7.85
C PHE A 53 -9.05 4.84 -7.77
N ASN A 54 -9.93 4.26 -6.94
CA ASN A 54 -11.30 4.75 -6.79
C ASN A 54 -11.37 6.12 -6.10
N GLN A 55 -10.38 6.48 -5.28
CA GLN A 55 -10.38 7.72 -4.50
C GLN A 55 -9.57 8.84 -5.14
N TYR A 56 -8.40 8.52 -5.68
CA TYR A 56 -7.40 9.49 -6.13
C TYR A 56 -7.10 9.41 -7.63
N ARG A 57 -7.88 8.60 -8.36
CA ARG A 57 -7.67 8.24 -9.78
C ARG A 57 -6.44 7.37 -9.98
N LEU A 58 -6.26 6.92 -11.23
CA LEU A 58 -5.13 6.10 -11.60
C LEU A 58 -3.83 6.93 -11.57
N PRO A 59 -2.81 6.51 -10.80
CA PRO A 59 -1.52 7.20 -10.78
C PRO A 59 -0.79 7.00 -12.11
N THR A 60 -0.12 8.04 -12.60
CA THR A 60 0.68 7.97 -13.83
C THR A 60 1.99 7.21 -13.66
N LYS A 61 2.47 7.07 -12.41
CA LYS A 61 3.70 6.35 -12.06
C LYS A 61 3.57 5.75 -10.67
N ILE A 62 3.97 4.48 -10.54
CA ILE A 62 4.12 3.77 -9.26
C ILE A 62 5.59 3.41 -9.12
N VAL A 63 6.17 3.69 -7.95
CA VAL A 63 7.52 3.27 -7.58
C VAL A 63 7.40 2.41 -6.33
N SER A 64 7.91 1.19 -6.40
CA SER A 64 7.99 0.22 -5.31
C SER A 64 9.43 -0.27 -5.22
N ASP A 65 9.84 -0.74 -4.05
CA ASP A 65 11.06 -1.52 -3.93
C ASP A 65 10.92 -2.87 -4.64
N HIS A 66 12.06 -3.48 -4.98
CA HIS A 66 12.10 -4.87 -5.37
C HIS A 66 12.27 -5.67 -4.07
N GLY A 67 11.18 -5.78 -3.31
CA GLY A 67 11.13 -6.62 -2.12
C GLY A 67 11.62 -8.05 -2.40
N PRO A 68 11.94 -8.83 -1.36
CA PRO A 68 12.38 -10.23 -1.51
C PRO A 68 11.39 -11.10 -2.28
#